data_AF-A0AA42NSG6-F1
#
_entry.id   AF-A0AA42NSG6-F1
#
_cell.length_a   1.000
_cell.length_b   1.000
_cell.length_c   1.000
_cell.angle_alpha   90.00
_cell.angle_beta   90.00
_cell.angle_gamma   90.00
#
_symmetry.space_group_name_H-M   'P 1'
#
loop_
_entity.id
_entity.type
_entity.pdbx_description
1 polymer ?
#
loop_
_entity_poly.entity_id
_entity_poly.type
_entity_poly.pdbx_seq_one_letter_code
_entity_poly.pdbx_strand_id
1 'polypeptide(L)' 'MVQYAKHKVILKRFLDYNLESQAEIFSDYWVLVNNKNLALIKSENKRNNIDGYSMRDILNIYKDKVNQVVG' A
#
# COMPACT_ATOMS: atom_id res chain seq x y z
N MET A 1 12.08 5.90 -19.60
CA MET A 1 11.80 6.82 -18.47
C MET A 1 10.67 6.35 -17.53
N VAL A 2 10.21 5.08 -17.57
CA VAL A 2 9.04 4.62 -16.79
C VAL A 2 9.40 4.05 -15.39
N GLN A 3 10.66 3.66 -15.16
CA GLN A 3 11.09 3.06 -13.87
C GLN A 3 11.24 4.06 -12.71
N TYR A 4 11.49 5.33 -12.99
CA TYR A 4 11.73 6.34 -11.95
C TYR A 4 10.45 6.81 -11.23
N ALA A 5 9.29 6.77 -11.89
CA ALA A 5 8.03 7.19 -11.29
C ALA A 5 7.52 6.19 -10.25
N LYS A 6 7.72 4.88 -10.47
CA LYS A 6 7.32 3.82 -9.53
C LYS A 6 8.07 3.91 -8.19
N HIS A 7 9.35 4.32 -8.21
CA HIS A 7 10.16 4.47 -7.00
C HIS A 7 9.70 5.62 -6.08
N LYS A 8 9.10 6.68 -6.63
CA LYS A 8 8.65 7.84 -5.82
C LYS A 8 7.46 7.52 -4.91
N VAL A 9 6.60 6.56 -5.29
CA VAL A 9 5.42 6.17 -4.50
C VAL A 9 5.82 5.34 -3.27
N ILE A 10 6.84 4.49 -3.42
CA ILE A 10 7.36 3.66 -2.33
C ILE A 10 8.09 4.51 -1.28
N LEU A 11 8.72 5.63 -1.68
CA LEU A 11 9.46 6.53 -0.80
C LEU A 11 8.59 7.51 0.03
N LYS A 12 7.31 7.70 -0.32
CA LYS A 12 6.43 8.60 0.47
C LYS A 12 6.13 7.98 1.84
N ARG A 13 6.33 8.78 2.90
CA ARG A 13 5.94 8.43 4.27
C ARG A 13 4.42 8.37 4.36
N PHE A 14 3.91 7.65 5.35
CA PHE A 14 2.45 7.53 5.55
C PHE A 14 1.77 8.90 5.68
N LEU A 15 2.41 9.83 6.41
CA LEU A 15 1.89 11.18 6.66
C LEU A 15 1.97 12.13 5.44
N ASP A 16 2.65 11.73 4.36
CA ASP A 16 2.73 12.54 3.12
C ASP A 16 1.48 12.39 2.24
N TYR A 17 0.56 11.49 2.59
CA TYR A 17 -0.70 11.24 1.91
C TYR A 17 -1.81 12.10 2.53
N ASN A 18 -2.85 12.43 1.74
CA ASN A 18 -4.04 13.06 2.30
C ASN A 18 -4.85 12.07 3.17
N LEU A 19 -5.82 12.56 3.94
CA LEU A 19 -6.60 11.72 4.87
C LEU A 19 -7.32 10.55 4.18
N GLU A 20 -7.83 10.75 2.97
CA GLU A 20 -8.50 9.70 2.19
C GLU A 20 -7.52 8.58 1.83
N SER A 21 -6.37 8.92 1.24
CA SER A 21 -5.32 7.97 0.91
C SER A 21 -4.72 7.29 2.14
N GLN A 22 -4.61 7.99 3.28
CA GLN A 22 -4.19 7.37 4.55
C GLN A 22 -5.19 6.31 5.00
N ALA A 23 -6.50 6.60 4.94
CA ALA A 23 -7.55 5.64 5.27
C ALA A 23 -7.55 4.42 4.32
N GLU A 24 -7.28 4.65 3.03
CA GLU A 24 -7.14 3.57 2.05
C GLU A 24 -5.95 2.65 2.36
N ILE A 25 -4.78 3.21 2.71
CA ILE A 25 -3.60 2.42 3.08
C ILE A 25 -3.93 1.51 4.27
N PHE A 26 -4.65 2.02 5.27
CA PHE A 26 -5.11 1.22 6.42
C PHE A 26 -6.10 0.13 6.02
N SER A 27 -7.10 0.47 5.21
CA SER A 27 -8.12 -0.47 4.74
C SER A 27 -7.49 -1.62 3.93
N ASP A 28 -6.63 -1.28 2.97
CA ASP A 28 -5.91 -2.24 2.14
C ASP A 28 -5.01 -3.14 3.00
N TYR A 29 -4.27 -2.58 3.97
CA TYR A 29 -3.47 -3.37 4.91
C TYR A 29 -4.32 -4.36 5.70
N TRP A 30 -5.47 -3.91 6.22
CA TRP A 30 -6.38 -4.78 6.98
C TRP A 30 -6.91 -5.93 6.12
N VAL A 31 -7.26 -5.67 4.85
CA VAL A 31 -7.67 -6.71 3.89
C VAL A 31 -6.53 -7.70 3.65
N LEU A 32 -5.31 -7.22 3.41
CA LEU A 32 -4.14 -8.05 3.12
C LEU A 32 -3.78 -8.98 4.28
N VAL A 33 -3.91 -8.51 5.53
CA VAL A 33 -3.57 -9.29 6.73
C VAL A 33 -4.68 -10.29 7.11
N ASN A 34 -5.94 -9.87 7.06
CA ASN A 34 -7.04 -10.64 7.66
C ASN A 34 -7.87 -11.43 6.66
N ASN A 35 -8.20 -10.84 5.52
CA ASN A 35 -9.18 -11.42 4.58
C ASN A 35 -8.50 -12.06 3.37
N LYS A 36 -7.32 -11.55 2.97
CA LYS A 36 -6.55 -11.90 1.76
C LYS A 36 -7.35 -11.87 0.46
N ASN A 37 -8.58 -11.37 0.48
CA ASN A 37 -9.42 -11.21 -0.67
C ASN A 37 -9.09 -9.91 -1.37
N LEU A 38 -8.20 -9.99 -2.36
CA LEU A 38 -7.82 -8.83 -3.15
C LEU A 38 -9.03 -8.17 -3.82
N ALA A 39 -10.14 -8.86 -4.10
CA ALA A 39 -11.33 -8.25 -4.71
C ALA A 39 -11.83 -6.99 -3.97
N LEU A 40 -11.59 -6.90 -2.66
CA LEU A 40 -12.02 -5.78 -1.80
C LEU A 40 -11.13 -4.51 -1.93
N ILE A 41 -9.97 -4.61 -2.56
CA ILE A 41 -9.06 -3.49 -2.80
C ILE A 41 -9.50 -2.75 -4.06
N LYS A 42 -9.38 -1.40 -4.08
CA LYS A 42 -9.64 -0.60 -5.29
C LYS A 42 -8.75 -1.10 -6.45
N SER A 43 -9.31 -1.20 -7.65
CA SER A 43 -8.60 -1.71 -8.83
C SER A 43 -7.34 -0.89 -9.16
N GLU A 44 -7.36 0.42 -8.94
CA GLU A 44 -6.22 1.31 -9.12
C GLU A 44 -5.10 1.01 -8.11
N ASN A 45 -5.44 0.75 -6.85
CA ASN A 45 -4.46 0.40 -5.81
C ASN A 45 -3.82 -0.96 -6.10
N LYS A 46 -4.58 -1.93 -6.62
CA LYS A 46 -4.00 -3.20 -7.10
C LYS A 46 -2.96 -2.95 -8.16
N ARG A 47 -3.36 -2.26 -9.24
CA ARG A 47 -2.50 -2.00 -10.39
C ARG A 47 -1.22 -1.24 -10.02
N ASN A 48 -1.34 -0.28 -9.10
CA ASN A 48 -0.24 0.62 -8.78
C ASN A 48 0.69 0.07 -7.68
N ASN A 49 0.14 -0.67 -6.70
CA ASN A 49 0.84 -1.02 -5.46
C ASN A 49 1.00 -2.53 -5.21
N ILE A 50 0.24 -3.37 -5.92
CA ILE A 50 0.18 -4.83 -5.68
C ILE A 50 0.68 -5.59 -6.89
N ASP A 51 0.17 -5.26 -8.08
CA ASP A 51 0.49 -5.98 -9.31
C ASP A 51 1.98 -5.87 -9.64
N GLY A 52 2.62 -7.02 -9.81
CA GLY A 52 4.06 -7.12 -10.12
C GLY A 52 4.99 -7.21 -8.90
N TYR A 53 4.45 -7.27 -7.68
CA TYR A 53 5.21 -7.55 -6.46
C TYR A 53 4.79 -8.86 -5.82
N SER A 54 5.68 -9.47 -5.03
CA SER A 54 5.29 -10.63 -4.23
C SER A 54 4.38 -10.21 -3.07
N MET A 55 3.45 -11.07 -2.66
CA MET A 55 2.56 -10.79 -1.52
C MET A 55 3.33 -10.47 -0.23
N ARG A 56 4.52 -11.07 -0.07
CA ARG A 56 5.41 -10.81 1.06
C ARG A 56 5.94 -9.37 1.03
N ASP A 57 6.37 -8.88 -0.13
CA ASP A 57 6.91 -7.53 -0.27
C ASP A 57 5.81 -6.48 -0.05
N ILE A 58 4.62 -6.72 -0.59
CA ILE A 58 3.45 -5.87 -0.40
C ILE A 58 3.12 -5.77 1.10
N LEU A 59 3.03 -6.91 1.79
CA LEU A 59 2.76 -6.93 3.23
C LEU A 59 3.81 -6.17 4.04
N ASN A 60 5.09 -6.30 3.70
CA ASN A 60 6.16 -5.56 4.36
C ASN A 60 6.02 -4.04 4.14
N ILE A 61 5.76 -3.60 2.90
CA ILE A 61 5.60 -2.17 2.58
C ILE A 61 4.40 -1.57 3.34
N TYR A 62 3.26 -2.25 3.33
CA TYR A 62 2.07 -1.76 4.03
C TYR A 62 2.26 -1.78 5.55
N LYS A 63 2.89 -2.83 6.09
CA LYS A 63 3.23 -2.93 7.52
C LYS A 63 4.17 -1.80 7.94
N ASP A 64 5.21 -1.51 7.18
CA ASP A 64 6.16 -0.44 7.47
C ASP A 64 5.49 0.94 7.44
N LYS A 65 4.55 1.17 6.50
CA LYS A 65 3.79 2.42 6.44
C LYS A 65 2.85 2.58 7.64
N VAL A 66 2.15 1.52 8.05
CA VAL A 66 1.26 1.55 9.21
C VAL A 66 2.03 1.68 10.53
N ASN A 67 3.15 0.98 10.68
CA ASN A 67 3.97 1.06 11.89
C ASN A 67 4.58 2.46 12.12
N GLN A 68 4.73 3.30 11.08
CA GLN A 68 5.16 4.70 11.25
C GLN A 68 4.19 5.54 12.10
N VAL A 69 2.92 5.15 12.19
CA VAL A 69 1.87 5.94 12.86
C VAL A 69 1.26 5.22 14.06
N VAL A 70 1.22 3.89 14.09
CA VAL A 70 0.49 3.14 15.14
C VAL A 70 1.39 2.63 16.28
N GLY A 71 2.71 2.52 16.05
CA GLY A 71 3.67 2.00 17.04
C GLY A 71 3.77 0.48 17.06
#